data_AF-A0A523YI69-F1
#
_entry.id   AF-A0A523YI69-F1
#
_cell.length_a   1.000
_cell.length_b   1.000
_cell.length_c   1.000
_cell.angle_alpha   90.00
_cell.angle_beta   90.00
_cell.angle_gamma   90.00
#
_symmetry.space_group_name_H-M   'P 1'
#
loop_
_entity.id
_entity.type
_entity.pdbx_description
1 polymer ?
#
loop_
_entity_poly.entity_id
_entity_poly.type
_entity_poly.pdbx_seq_one_letter_code
_entity_poly.pdbx_strand_id
1 'polypeptide(L)'
;NFRVDDQDFIEDPFGMNASRMEADVNIIMTQKSNLLNLKKAVRSAGVEINGIVLSGYASAIATMDEDEKELGVAVIDLGGQTSNLVIHTGNSIRYNDFLGVGSNHITNDLSMALHTPLQIAENVKIRHGNLIETSNEVIELPIIGDEENRSSVSLEIVHSVIFSRVEETLMILAKSLEKSALKEQIGAGIILTGGMTKLKGIRELAQSIFPAMPVRIGKPSDIAGLFDELKDPAFSTVIGLLLYKAGEHTQYEIDFQQRLLHSKTVYEESLNDIKIANTINEVEENKESKQEKKQKGESDDSDSFSFDDLPDIGSENSNPFKKLANWARQLF
;
A
#
# COMPACT_ATOMS: atom_id res chain seq x y z
N ASN A 1 -2.99 -7.17 -10.89
CA ASN A 1 -4.15 -8.08 -11.01
C ASN A 1 -3.67 -9.39 -11.57
N PHE A 2 -4.28 -10.50 -11.16
CA PHE A 2 -4.06 -11.79 -11.78
C PHE A 2 -5.29 -12.24 -12.56
N ARG A 3 -5.05 -13.03 -13.61
CA ARG A 3 -6.07 -13.80 -14.30
C ARG A 3 -5.68 -15.27 -14.24
N VAL A 4 -6.61 -16.11 -13.81
CA VAL A 4 -6.42 -17.54 -13.65
C VAL A 4 -7.44 -18.25 -14.52
N ASP A 5 -6.97 -18.90 -15.59
CA ASP A 5 -7.80 -19.44 -16.67
C ASP A 5 -8.80 -18.38 -17.19
N ASP A 6 -10.11 -18.59 -17.01
CA ASP A 6 -11.18 -17.68 -17.44
C ASP A 6 -11.66 -16.71 -16.32
N GLN A 7 -10.99 -16.72 -15.16
CA GLN A 7 -11.33 -15.84 -14.03
C GLN A 7 -10.42 -14.61 -13.98
N ASP A 8 -11.00 -13.45 -14.27
CA ASP A 8 -10.35 -12.14 -14.15
C ASP A 8 -10.37 -11.63 -12.70
N PHE A 9 -9.50 -10.65 -12.41
CA PHE A 9 -9.44 -9.91 -11.14
C PHE A 9 -9.17 -10.77 -9.90
N ILE A 10 -8.40 -11.85 -10.06
CA ILE A 10 -7.88 -12.60 -8.92
C ILE A 10 -6.83 -11.73 -8.22
N GLU A 11 -7.02 -11.53 -6.91
CA GLU A 11 -6.11 -10.75 -6.09
C GLU A 11 -4.91 -11.57 -5.62
N ASP A 12 -5.16 -12.80 -5.17
CA ASP A 12 -4.17 -13.72 -4.67
C ASP A 12 -4.31 -15.10 -5.34
N PRO A 13 -3.47 -15.44 -6.33
CA PRO A 13 -3.54 -16.73 -7.03
C PRO A 13 -2.90 -17.88 -6.23
N PHE A 14 -2.35 -17.65 -5.03
CA PHE A 14 -1.64 -18.68 -4.29
C PHE A 14 -2.52 -19.90 -4.00
N GLY A 15 -2.06 -21.08 -4.41
CA GLY A 15 -2.75 -22.36 -4.18
C GLY A 15 -3.87 -22.67 -5.18
N MET A 16 -4.11 -21.80 -6.17
CA MET A 16 -5.05 -22.10 -7.26
C MET A 16 -4.43 -23.07 -8.26
N ASN A 17 -5.18 -24.11 -8.65
CA ASN A 17 -4.83 -24.96 -9.78
C ASN A 17 -5.29 -24.27 -11.07
N ALA A 18 -4.38 -24.10 -12.01
CA ALA A 18 -4.64 -23.38 -13.25
C ALA A 18 -3.85 -23.97 -14.41
N SER A 19 -4.42 -23.92 -15.62
CA SER A 19 -3.66 -24.23 -16.84
C SER A 19 -2.87 -23.02 -17.31
N ARG A 20 -3.38 -21.81 -17.09
CA ARG A 20 -2.73 -20.55 -17.45
C ARG A 20 -2.96 -19.49 -16.37
N MET A 21 -1.89 -18.77 -16.06
CA MET A 21 -1.95 -17.57 -15.22
C MET A 21 -1.35 -16.38 -15.97
N GLU A 22 -2.01 -15.24 -15.85
CA GLU A 22 -1.51 -13.95 -16.33
C GLU A 22 -1.47 -12.94 -15.19
N ALA A 23 -0.57 -11.97 -15.28
CA ALA A 23 -0.41 -10.94 -14.28
C ALA A 23 -0.17 -9.58 -14.92
N ASP A 24 -0.89 -8.57 -14.45
CA ASP A 24 -0.56 -7.18 -14.68
C ASP A 24 0.55 -6.77 -13.73
N VAL A 25 1.71 -6.42 -14.28
CA VAL A 25 2.91 -6.07 -13.51
C VAL A 25 3.28 -4.60 -13.70
N ASN A 26 3.63 -3.93 -12.60
CA ASN A 26 4.26 -2.62 -12.64
C ASN A 26 5.79 -2.79 -12.54
N ILE A 27 6.53 -2.32 -13.54
CA ILE A 27 7.99 -2.47 -13.61
C ILE A 27 8.66 -1.14 -13.36
N ILE A 28 9.35 -1.03 -12.22
CA ILE A 28 10.15 0.15 -11.87
C ILE A 28 11.54 0.02 -12.48
N MET A 29 11.93 0.97 -13.33
CA MET A 29 13.23 0.98 -13.99
C MET A 29 14.04 2.22 -13.63
N THR A 30 15.36 2.07 -13.60
CA THR A 30 16.31 3.18 -13.45
C THR A 30 17.57 2.93 -14.26
N GLN A 31 18.31 4.00 -14.56
CA GLN A 31 19.58 3.88 -15.27
C GLN A 31 20.60 3.11 -14.42
N LYS A 32 21.28 2.15 -15.05
CA LYS A 32 22.31 1.33 -14.38
C LYS A 32 23.42 2.19 -13.75
N SER A 33 23.79 3.30 -14.39
CA SER A 33 24.76 4.28 -13.88
C SER A 33 24.36 4.85 -12.51
N ASN A 34 23.11 5.28 -12.36
CA ASN A 34 22.58 5.84 -11.11
C ASN A 34 22.67 4.81 -9.98
N LEU A 35 22.30 3.56 -10.27
CA LEU A 35 22.36 2.48 -9.30
C LEU A 35 23.80 2.17 -8.86
N LEU A 36 24.75 2.18 -9.81
CA LEU A 36 26.16 1.95 -9.51
C LEU A 36 26.75 3.08 -8.67
N ASN A 37 26.40 4.33 -8.97
CA ASN A 37 26.85 5.49 -8.21
C ASN A 37 26.33 5.45 -6.78
N LEU A 38 25.04 5.13 -6.58
CA LEU A 38 24.45 4.95 -5.26
C LEU A 38 25.18 3.84 -4.48
N LYS A 39 25.37 2.67 -5.11
CA LYS A 39 26.07 1.54 -4.48
C LYS A 39 27.49 1.88 -4.05
N LYS A 40 28.21 2.62 -4.90
CA LYS A 40 29.57 3.07 -4.62
C LYS A 40 29.60 4.04 -3.44
N ALA A 41 28.68 5.01 -3.39
CA ALA A 41 28.62 6.00 -2.32
C ALA A 41 28.39 5.33 -0.96
N VAL A 42 27.41 4.43 -0.88
CA VAL A 42 27.08 3.69 0.36
C VAL A 42 28.24 2.79 0.80
N ARG A 43 28.83 2.00 -0.10
CA ARG A 43 29.99 1.15 0.24
C ARG A 43 31.22 1.94 0.65
N SER A 44 31.41 3.14 0.11
CA SER A 44 32.52 4.02 0.51
C SER A 44 32.40 4.50 1.96
N ALA A 45 31.20 4.45 2.54
CA ALA A 45 30.96 4.70 3.96
C ALA A 45 31.13 3.44 4.84
N GLY A 46 31.58 2.31 4.28
CA GLY A 46 31.85 1.07 5.02
C GLY A 46 30.62 0.23 5.34
N VAL A 47 29.50 0.44 4.63
CA VAL A 47 28.24 -0.28 4.83
C VAL A 47 27.85 -1.10 3.60
N GLU A 48 27.27 -2.27 3.83
CA GLU A 48 26.75 -3.14 2.78
C GLU A 48 25.27 -2.85 2.47
N ILE A 49 24.88 -3.06 1.21
CA ILE A 49 23.51 -2.84 0.74
C ILE A 49 22.77 -4.17 0.74
N ASN A 50 21.79 -4.31 1.64
CA ASN A 50 20.92 -5.47 1.67
C ASN A 50 19.80 -5.43 0.62
N GLY A 51 19.29 -4.24 0.31
CA GLY A 51 18.17 -4.03 -0.62
C GLY A 51 18.11 -2.58 -1.10
N ILE A 52 17.37 -2.36 -2.18
CA ILE A 52 17.13 -1.04 -2.77
C ILE A 52 15.62 -0.95 -3.01
N VAL A 53 15.00 0.09 -2.46
CA VAL A 53 13.56 0.32 -2.52
C VAL A 53 13.33 1.73 -3.06
N LEU A 54 12.25 1.89 -3.83
CA LEU A 54 11.83 3.21 -4.32
C LEU A 54 11.46 4.11 -3.13
N SER A 55 12.03 5.32 -3.06
CA SER A 55 11.83 6.25 -1.94
C SER A 55 10.36 6.52 -1.64
N GLY A 56 9.57 6.89 -2.66
CA GLY A 56 8.15 7.16 -2.49
C GLY A 56 7.36 5.93 -2.03
N TYR A 57 7.77 4.73 -2.44
CA TYR A 57 7.13 3.50 -1.99
C TYR A 57 7.44 3.20 -0.51
N ALA A 58 8.70 3.35 -0.10
CA ALA A 58 9.06 3.24 1.30
C ALA A 58 8.24 4.24 2.15
N SER A 59 8.20 5.52 1.74
CA SER A 59 7.37 6.52 2.41
C SER A 59 5.90 6.12 2.48
N ALA A 60 5.34 5.52 1.41
CA ALA A 60 3.97 5.03 1.39
C ALA A 60 3.74 3.90 2.42
N ILE A 61 4.61 2.89 2.47
CA ILE A 61 4.53 1.79 3.46
C ILE A 61 4.45 2.33 4.89
N ALA A 62 5.21 3.40 5.18
CA ALA A 62 5.24 3.97 6.52
C ALA A 62 3.99 4.76 6.90
N THR A 63 3.22 5.28 5.94
CA THR A 63 2.19 6.29 6.22
C THR A 63 0.76 5.84 5.92
N MET A 64 0.59 4.80 5.10
CA MET A 64 -0.71 4.22 4.75
C MET A 64 -1.13 3.21 5.82
N ASP A 65 -2.43 3.17 6.11
CA ASP A 65 -3.05 2.04 6.80
C ASP A 65 -3.61 1.01 5.79
N GLU A 66 -4.14 -0.11 6.30
CA GLU A 66 -4.69 -1.19 5.46
C GLU A 66 -5.97 -0.77 4.72
N ASP A 67 -6.84 0.02 5.35
CA ASP A 67 -8.08 0.48 4.74
C ASP A 67 -7.78 1.40 3.54
N GLU A 68 -6.77 2.27 3.68
CA GLU A 68 -6.31 3.16 2.63
C GLU A 68 -5.65 2.40 1.47
N LYS A 69 -4.90 1.33 1.76
CA LYS A 69 -4.35 0.45 0.72
C LYS A 69 -5.49 -0.20 -0.07
N GLU A 70 -6.50 -0.73 0.61
CA GLU A 70 -7.61 -1.45 -0.02
C GLU A 70 -8.52 -0.53 -0.85
N LEU A 71 -8.90 0.63 -0.30
CA LEU A 71 -9.69 1.65 -1.01
C LEU A 71 -8.91 2.37 -2.13
N GLY A 72 -7.58 2.29 -2.06
CA GLY A 72 -6.66 2.95 -2.96
C GLY A 72 -6.35 4.39 -2.54
N VAL A 73 -5.07 4.74 -2.59
CA VAL A 73 -4.54 5.97 -2.01
C VAL A 73 -3.37 6.52 -2.84
N ALA A 74 -3.27 7.84 -2.92
CA ALA A 74 -2.10 8.52 -3.46
C ALA A 74 -1.25 9.08 -2.32
N VAL A 75 0.01 8.66 -2.25
CA VAL A 75 1.00 9.18 -1.31
C VAL A 75 1.91 10.16 -2.04
N ILE A 76 1.96 11.39 -1.54
CA ILE A 76 2.85 12.44 -2.01
C ILE A 76 3.91 12.71 -0.94
N ASP A 77 5.15 12.31 -1.21
CA ASP A 77 6.30 12.54 -0.33
C ASP A 77 7.06 13.79 -0.78
N LEU A 78 6.90 14.88 -0.03
CA LEU A 78 7.46 16.20 -0.30
C LEU A 78 8.79 16.39 0.43
N GLY A 79 9.89 16.08 -0.26
CA GLY A 79 11.24 16.10 0.29
C GLY A 79 12.00 17.42 0.11
N GLY A 80 13.32 17.38 0.30
CA GLY A 80 14.22 18.53 0.11
C GLY A 80 14.52 18.83 -1.35
N GLN A 81 14.95 17.83 -2.12
CA GLN A 81 15.31 18.01 -3.53
C GLN A 81 14.23 17.52 -4.50
N THR A 82 13.40 16.56 -4.06
CA THR A 82 12.42 15.88 -4.90
C THR A 82 11.09 15.76 -4.18
N SER A 83 10.03 15.62 -4.96
CA SER A 83 8.69 15.26 -4.50
C SER A 83 8.25 14.02 -5.24
N ASN A 84 7.84 12.97 -4.53
CA ASN A 84 7.45 11.69 -5.13
C ASN A 84 5.92 11.54 -5.08
N LEU A 85 5.34 10.91 -6.11
CA LEU A 85 3.97 10.45 -6.13
C LEU A 85 3.95 8.94 -6.28
N VAL A 86 3.24 8.25 -5.39
CA VAL A 86 2.96 6.81 -5.48
C VAL A 86 1.46 6.59 -5.33
N ILE A 87 0.88 5.79 -6.23
CA ILE A 87 -0.51 5.35 -6.12
C ILE A 87 -0.51 3.87 -5.80
N HIS A 88 -1.17 3.52 -4.70
CA HIS A 88 -1.31 2.16 -4.23
C HIS A 88 -2.78 1.77 -4.25
N THR A 89 -3.11 0.57 -4.73
CA THR A 89 -4.48 0.05 -4.75
C THR A 89 -4.47 -1.47 -4.53
N GLY A 90 -5.16 -1.91 -3.49
CA GLY A 90 -5.14 -3.28 -3.00
C GLY A 90 -3.72 -3.69 -2.62
N ASN A 91 -3.26 -4.81 -3.15
CA ASN A 91 -1.96 -5.40 -2.83
C ASN A 91 -0.76 -4.90 -3.65
N SER A 92 -0.86 -3.79 -4.39
CA SER A 92 0.24 -3.37 -5.27
C SER A 92 0.31 -1.86 -5.53
N ILE A 93 1.53 -1.39 -5.80
CA ILE A 93 1.76 -0.08 -6.41
C ILE A 93 1.31 -0.11 -7.87
N ARG A 94 0.37 0.77 -8.22
CA ARG A 94 -0.15 0.89 -9.57
C ARG A 94 0.57 1.94 -10.41
N TYR A 95 1.11 2.97 -9.75
CA TYR A 95 1.77 4.07 -10.42
C TYR A 95 2.82 4.72 -9.52
N ASN A 96 3.90 5.20 -10.13
CA ASN A 96 4.87 6.05 -9.47
C ASN A 96 5.37 7.12 -10.43
N ASP A 97 5.59 8.31 -9.91
CA ASP A 97 6.25 9.41 -10.61
C ASP A 97 7.05 10.26 -9.62
N PHE A 98 7.92 11.11 -10.12
CA PHE A 98 8.63 12.07 -9.28
C PHE A 98 8.84 13.39 -9.98
N LEU A 99 8.89 14.44 -9.17
CA LEU A 99 9.25 15.78 -9.58
C LEU A 99 10.61 16.14 -8.98
N GLY A 100 11.52 16.65 -9.81
CA GLY A 100 12.81 17.20 -9.39
C GLY A 100 12.72 18.53 -8.64
N VAL A 101 11.66 18.73 -7.86
CA VAL A 101 11.38 19.93 -7.07
C VAL A 101 11.01 19.50 -5.64
N GLY A 102 11.52 20.23 -4.68
CA GLY A 102 11.38 19.98 -3.24
C GLY A 102 11.67 21.25 -2.44
N SER A 103 11.71 21.15 -1.11
CA SER A 103 11.75 22.34 -0.23
C SER A 103 13.02 23.19 -0.36
N ASN A 104 14.11 22.66 -0.91
CA ASN A 104 15.31 23.42 -1.22
C ASN A 104 15.07 24.46 -2.32
N HIS A 105 14.10 24.23 -3.21
CA HIS A 105 13.76 25.19 -4.27
C HIS A 105 13.06 26.41 -3.67
N ILE A 106 12.24 26.21 -2.64
CA ILE A 106 11.66 27.31 -1.84
C ILE A 106 12.78 28.16 -1.24
N THR A 107 13.80 27.51 -0.67
CA THR A 107 14.98 28.18 -0.09
C THR A 107 15.76 28.98 -1.13
N ASN A 108 15.94 28.42 -2.33
CA ASN A 108 16.60 29.11 -3.44
C ASN A 108 15.79 30.35 -3.89
N ASP A 109 14.47 30.19 -4.04
CA ASP A 109 13.60 31.31 -4.44
C ASP A 109 13.61 32.42 -3.39
N LEU A 110 13.57 32.07 -2.10
CA LEU A 110 13.69 33.04 -1.01
C LEU A 110 15.05 33.74 -1.02
N SER A 111 16.15 33.01 -1.23
CA SER A 111 17.48 33.62 -1.32
C SER A 111 17.56 34.63 -2.46
N MET A 112 16.98 34.30 -3.61
CA MET A 112 16.92 35.19 -4.78
C MET A 112 16.01 36.40 -4.54
N ALA A 113 14.78 36.18 -4.06
CA ALA A 113 13.80 37.24 -3.86
C ALA A 113 14.23 38.22 -2.76
N LEU A 114 14.80 37.70 -1.67
CA LEU A 114 15.18 38.50 -0.50
C LEU A 114 16.63 38.99 -0.57
N HIS A 115 17.39 38.60 -1.60
CA HIS A 115 18.81 38.92 -1.76
C HIS A 115 19.63 38.58 -0.52
N THR A 116 19.35 37.43 0.11
CA THR A 116 19.98 36.97 1.36
C THR A 116 20.65 35.60 1.18
N PRO A 117 21.73 35.25 1.90
CA PRO A 117 22.40 33.96 1.75
C PRO A 117 21.47 32.75 1.97
N LEU A 118 21.72 31.63 1.28
CA LEU A 118 20.88 30.41 1.32
C LEU A 118 20.60 29.91 2.74
N GLN A 119 21.61 29.93 3.62
CA GLN A 119 21.44 29.50 5.01
C GLN A 119 20.48 30.40 5.78
N ILE A 120 20.48 31.70 5.48
CA ILE A 120 19.54 32.66 6.08
C ILE A 120 18.15 32.46 5.49
N ALA A 121 18.03 32.27 4.18
CA ALA A 121 16.76 31.96 3.53
C ALA A 121 16.12 30.67 4.09
N GLU A 122 16.92 29.64 4.39
CA GLU A 122 16.45 28.41 5.03
C GLU A 122 15.89 28.69 6.43
N ASN A 123 16.61 29.47 7.22
CA ASN A 123 16.14 29.88 8.55
C ASN A 123 14.85 30.70 8.48
N VAL A 124 14.72 31.57 7.49
CA VAL A 124 13.49 32.34 7.24
C VAL A 124 12.34 31.39 6.90
N LYS A 125 12.54 30.44 5.97
CA LYS A 125 11.55 29.42 5.61
C LYS A 125 11.08 28.61 6.83
N ILE A 126 12.02 28.14 7.65
CA ILE A 126 11.70 27.32 8.83
C ILE A 126 10.95 28.13 9.90
N ARG A 127 11.35 29.38 10.15
CA ARG A 127 10.80 30.20 11.25
C ARG A 127 9.50 30.93 10.88
N HIS A 128 9.39 31.36 9.63
CA HIS A 128 8.31 32.24 9.16
C HIS A 128 7.47 31.63 8.04
N GLY A 129 7.74 30.37 7.64
CA GLY A 129 6.98 29.72 6.57
C GLY A 129 5.50 29.52 6.92
N ASN A 130 4.62 30.13 6.14
CA ASN A 130 3.18 30.07 6.34
C ASN A 130 2.45 30.21 4.98
N LEU A 131 1.46 29.34 4.76
CA LEU A 131 0.68 29.28 3.52
C LEU A 131 -0.77 29.78 3.69
N ILE A 132 -1.19 30.14 4.91
CA ILE A 132 -2.57 30.58 5.21
C ILE A 132 -2.61 32.05 5.62
N GLU A 133 -1.73 32.44 6.53
CA GLU A 133 -1.79 33.77 7.14
C GLU A 133 -0.88 34.73 6.37
N THR A 134 -1.35 35.95 6.15
CA THR A 134 -0.50 37.06 5.72
C THR A 134 0.03 37.79 6.96
N SER A 135 1.25 38.30 6.88
CA SER A 135 1.86 39.11 7.94
C SER A 135 2.46 40.38 7.34
N ASN A 136 2.18 41.51 7.97
CA ASN A 136 2.76 42.82 7.63
C ASN A 136 4.02 43.11 8.45
N GLU A 137 4.50 42.14 9.24
CA GLU A 137 5.74 42.28 9.99
C GLU A 137 6.93 42.40 9.05
N VAL A 138 7.94 43.13 9.49
CA VAL A 138 9.18 43.35 8.76
C VAL A 138 10.31 42.69 9.53
N ILE A 139 11.14 41.94 8.81
CA ILE A 139 12.35 41.31 9.33
C ILE A 139 13.58 41.92 8.68
N GLU A 140 14.69 41.98 9.41
CA GLU A 140 15.97 42.44 8.88
C GLU A 140 16.88 41.27 8.54
N LEU A 141 17.36 41.23 7.29
CA LEU A 141 18.17 40.14 6.76
C LEU A 141 19.52 40.67 6.25
N PRO A 142 20.63 39.94 6.45
CA PRO A 142 21.90 40.26 5.80
C PRO A 142 21.78 40.17 4.28
N ILE A 143 22.57 40.99 3.58
CA ILE A 143 22.61 41.04 2.12
C ILE A 143 23.68 40.09 1.60
N ILE A 144 23.46 39.46 0.44
CA ILE A 144 24.47 38.61 -0.20
C ILE A 144 25.73 39.43 -0.50
N GLY A 145 26.87 38.98 0.04
CA GLY A 145 28.17 39.60 -0.21
C GLY A 145 28.47 40.83 0.65
N ASP A 146 27.57 41.17 1.59
CA ASP A 146 27.71 42.32 2.48
C ASP A 146 27.20 41.94 3.88
N GLU A 147 28.13 41.63 4.78
CA GLU A 147 27.82 41.19 6.15
C GLU A 147 27.49 42.35 7.09
N GLU A 148 27.82 43.59 6.73
CA GLU A 148 27.59 44.77 7.57
C GLU A 148 26.21 45.37 7.36
N ASN A 149 25.69 45.30 6.13
CA ASN A 149 24.39 45.85 5.77
C ASN A 149 23.24 44.84 5.89
N ARG A 150 22.10 45.33 6.39
CA ARG A 150 20.85 44.57 6.48
C ARG A 150 19.78 45.22 5.62
N SER A 151 18.97 44.38 4.98
CA SER A 151 17.79 44.78 4.23
C SER A 151 16.53 44.47 5.03
N SER A 152 15.60 45.42 5.08
CA SER A 152 14.28 45.25 5.70
C SER A 152 13.32 44.62 4.69
N VAL A 153 12.76 43.46 5.02
CA VAL A 153 11.89 42.66 4.16
C VAL A 153 10.56 42.40 4.86
N SER A 154 9.45 42.61 4.15
CA SER A 154 8.12 42.25 4.64
C SER A 154 7.91 40.72 4.61
N LEU A 155 7.34 40.16 5.67
CA LEU A 155 6.92 38.75 5.70
C LEU A 155 5.87 38.41 4.63
N GLU A 156 5.11 39.40 4.14
CA GLU A 156 4.21 39.21 3.01
C GLU A 156 4.94 38.70 1.76
N ILE A 157 6.14 39.23 1.49
CA ILE A 157 6.98 38.78 0.37
C ILE A 157 7.45 37.33 0.61
N VAL A 158 7.86 37.02 1.84
CA VAL A 158 8.28 35.66 2.24
C VAL A 158 7.15 34.67 2.00
N HIS A 159 5.94 34.96 2.49
CA HIS A 159 4.78 34.08 2.37
C HIS A 159 4.38 33.91 0.89
N SER A 160 4.39 35.00 0.11
CA SER A 160 4.08 34.97 -1.33
C SER A 160 5.03 34.05 -2.11
N VAL A 161 6.34 34.17 -1.88
CA VAL A 161 7.35 33.33 -2.55
C VAL A 161 7.17 31.85 -2.18
N ILE A 162 6.96 31.55 -0.89
CA ILE A 162 6.72 30.17 -0.43
C ILE A 162 5.44 29.63 -1.04
N PHE A 163 4.36 30.40 -1.03
CA PHE A 163 3.07 30.02 -1.57
C PHE A 163 3.17 29.66 -3.05
N SER A 164 3.74 30.53 -3.88
CA SER A 164 3.86 30.29 -5.32
C SER A 164 4.64 29.01 -5.64
N ARG A 165 5.74 28.72 -4.93
CA ARG A 165 6.51 27.50 -5.17
C ARG A 165 5.78 26.24 -4.73
N VAL A 166 5.12 26.27 -3.58
CA VAL A 166 4.38 25.11 -3.07
C VAL A 166 3.16 24.83 -3.96
N GLU A 167 2.42 25.87 -4.34
CA GLU A 167 1.29 25.78 -5.27
C GLU A 167 1.71 25.17 -6.61
N GLU A 168 2.77 25.69 -7.23
CA GLU A 168 3.30 25.15 -8.48
C GLU A 168 3.68 23.66 -8.35
N THR A 169 4.38 23.30 -7.27
CA THR A 169 4.79 21.91 -7.00
C THR A 169 3.57 20.98 -6.93
N LEU A 170 2.55 21.37 -6.16
CA LEU A 170 1.33 20.60 -6.00
C LEU A 170 0.50 20.53 -7.29
N MET A 171 0.45 21.62 -8.08
CA MET A 171 -0.21 21.62 -9.39
C MET A 171 0.46 20.68 -10.40
N ILE A 172 1.79 20.57 -10.39
CA ILE A 172 2.52 19.63 -11.24
C ILE A 172 2.24 18.19 -10.81
N LEU A 173 2.23 17.92 -9.51
CA LEU A 173 1.87 16.61 -8.96
C LEU A 173 0.41 16.25 -9.27
N ALA A 174 -0.51 17.21 -9.24
CA ALA A 174 -1.89 17.02 -9.68
C ALA A 174 -1.99 16.61 -11.16
N LYS A 175 -1.18 17.23 -12.04
CA LYS A 175 -1.11 16.81 -13.44
C LYS A 175 -0.55 15.40 -13.61
N SER A 176 0.42 14.98 -12.79
CA SER A 176 0.95 13.61 -12.78
C SER A 176 -0.12 12.61 -12.32
N LEU A 177 -0.89 12.97 -11.28
CA LEU A 177 -2.03 12.17 -10.82
C LEU A 177 -3.09 11.98 -11.92
N GLU A 178 -3.49 13.04 -12.61
CA GLU A 178 -4.42 12.93 -13.74
C GLU A 178 -3.86 12.07 -14.88
N LYS A 179 -2.56 12.22 -15.19
CA LYS A 179 -1.87 11.42 -16.21
C LYS A 179 -1.84 9.92 -15.89
N SER A 180 -1.90 9.55 -14.60
CA SER A 180 -1.96 8.14 -14.19
C SER A 180 -3.25 7.44 -14.66
N ALA A 181 -4.33 8.19 -14.90
CA ALA A 181 -5.67 7.67 -15.15
C ALA A 181 -6.23 6.78 -14.02
N LEU A 182 -5.69 6.88 -12.80
CA LEU A 182 -6.09 6.10 -11.62
C LEU A 182 -6.87 6.92 -10.59
N LYS A 183 -7.24 8.17 -10.91
CA LYS A 183 -7.94 9.07 -9.98
C LYS A 183 -9.19 8.46 -9.35
N GLU A 184 -10.00 7.77 -10.16
CA GLU A 184 -11.23 7.11 -9.72
C GLU A 184 -10.98 5.86 -8.85
N GLN A 185 -9.73 5.39 -8.77
CA GLN A 185 -9.31 4.25 -7.94
C GLN A 185 -8.65 4.69 -6.62
N ILE A 186 -8.67 6.00 -6.32
CA ILE A 186 -8.10 6.57 -5.09
C ILE A 186 -9.23 6.90 -4.11
N GLY A 187 -9.91 5.85 -3.64
CA GLY A 187 -11.07 6.00 -2.74
C GLY A 187 -10.73 6.61 -1.39
N ALA A 188 -9.50 6.41 -0.89
CA ALA A 188 -9.02 6.95 0.38
C ALA A 188 -8.48 8.39 0.29
N GLY A 189 -8.26 8.90 -0.92
CA GLY A 189 -7.71 10.25 -1.15
C GLY A 189 -6.19 10.33 -1.10
N ILE A 190 -5.67 11.42 -0.53
CA ILE A 190 -4.25 11.79 -0.64
C ILE A 190 -3.61 11.90 0.75
N ILE A 191 -2.45 11.27 0.88
CA ILE A 191 -1.56 11.39 2.03
C ILE A 191 -0.36 12.25 1.63
N LEU A 192 -0.13 13.34 2.34
CA LEU A 192 1.11 14.11 2.23
C LEU A 192 2.09 13.67 3.31
N THR A 193 3.36 13.43 2.95
CA THR A 193 4.42 13.16 3.92
C THR A 193 5.73 13.83 3.52
N GLY A 194 6.81 13.60 4.26
CA GLY A 194 8.11 14.22 3.99
C GLY A 194 8.28 15.59 4.68
N GLY A 195 9.53 16.07 4.73
CA GLY A 195 9.89 17.25 5.54
C GLY A 195 9.23 18.57 5.12
N MET A 196 8.85 18.74 3.85
CA MET A 196 8.16 19.96 3.40
C MET A 196 6.76 20.09 4.00
N THR A 197 6.13 18.98 4.41
CA THR A 197 4.79 18.99 5.02
C THR A 197 4.72 19.72 6.36
N LYS A 198 5.87 20.08 6.92
CA LYS A 198 5.99 20.88 8.14
C LYS A 198 5.67 22.36 7.90
N LEU A 199 5.55 22.80 6.64
CA LEU A 199 5.08 24.15 6.32
C LEU A 199 3.62 24.31 6.78
N LYS A 200 3.39 25.31 7.63
CA LYS A 200 2.04 25.63 8.13
C LYS A 200 1.13 25.96 6.95
N GLY A 201 0.00 25.24 6.85
CA GLY A 201 -1.00 25.48 5.82
C GLY A 201 -0.91 24.61 4.56
N ILE A 202 0.08 23.71 4.49
CA ILE A 202 0.30 22.91 3.27
C ILE A 202 -0.83 21.91 3.00
N ARG A 203 -1.46 21.38 4.05
CA ARG A 203 -2.62 20.49 3.93
C ARG A 203 -3.81 21.24 3.34
N GLU A 204 -4.05 22.46 3.80
CA GLU A 204 -5.13 23.33 3.35
C GLU A 204 -4.95 23.73 1.89
N LEU A 205 -3.72 24.12 1.50
CA LEU A 205 -3.38 24.42 0.11
C LEU A 205 -3.51 23.17 -0.79
N ALA A 206 -3.04 22.01 -0.33
CA ALA A 206 -3.24 20.78 -1.08
C ALA A 206 -4.73 20.44 -1.20
N GLN A 207 -5.53 20.62 -0.15
CA GLN A 207 -6.97 20.37 -0.20
C GLN A 207 -7.69 21.25 -1.24
N SER A 208 -7.24 22.49 -1.47
CA SER A 208 -7.80 23.35 -2.51
C SER A 208 -7.38 22.92 -3.93
N ILE A 209 -6.18 22.36 -4.09
CA ILE A 209 -5.68 21.84 -5.37
C ILE A 209 -6.30 20.48 -5.71
N PHE A 210 -6.65 19.67 -4.71
CA PHE A 210 -7.27 18.35 -4.84
C PHE A 210 -8.71 18.34 -4.31
N PRO A 211 -9.66 19.06 -4.92
CA PRO A 211 -10.98 19.33 -4.32
C PRO A 211 -11.88 18.09 -4.19
N ALA A 212 -11.66 17.06 -5.00
CA ALA A 212 -12.47 15.83 -5.00
C ALA A 212 -11.94 14.72 -4.10
N MET A 213 -10.79 14.91 -3.45
CA MET A 213 -10.13 13.90 -2.64
C MET A 213 -9.81 14.47 -1.25
N PRO A 214 -10.09 13.73 -0.16
CA PRO A 214 -9.65 14.15 1.16
C PRO A 214 -8.12 14.17 1.22
N VAL A 215 -7.54 15.20 1.83
CA VAL A 215 -6.10 15.33 2.03
C VAL A 215 -5.74 15.32 3.50
N ARG A 216 -4.82 14.43 3.90
CA ARG A 216 -4.26 14.38 5.25
C ARG A 216 -2.73 14.39 5.25
N ILE A 217 -2.15 14.75 6.40
CA ILE A 217 -0.71 14.58 6.64
C ILE A 217 -0.46 13.18 7.21
N GLY A 218 0.37 12.40 6.54
CA GLY A 218 0.83 11.09 6.96
C GLY A 218 2.10 11.16 7.79
N LYS A 219 2.05 10.52 8.96
CA LYS A 219 3.19 10.26 9.83
C LYS A 219 3.55 8.78 9.76
N PRO A 220 4.82 8.42 10.00
CA PRO A 220 5.20 7.02 10.12
C PRO A 220 4.37 6.30 11.19
N SER A 221 3.91 5.09 10.89
CA SER A 221 3.17 4.23 11.81
C SER A 221 3.91 4.03 13.13
N ASP A 222 3.15 3.93 14.23
CA ASP A 222 3.71 3.71 15.56
C ASP A 222 4.34 2.31 15.63
N ILE A 223 5.68 2.27 15.66
CA ILE A 223 6.45 1.05 15.89
C ILE A 223 6.80 0.98 17.37
N ALA A 224 6.60 -0.19 18.00
CA ALA A 224 6.98 -0.38 19.39
C ALA A 224 8.49 -0.11 19.60
N GLY A 225 8.81 0.77 20.55
CA GLY A 225 10.19 1.19 20.83
C GLY A 225 10.73 2.30 19.92
N LEU A 226 9.89 2.85 19.03
CA LEU A 226 10.26 4.00 18.22
C LEU A 226 10.28 5.28 19.07
N PHE A 227 11.37 6.05 18.96
CA PHE A 227 11.48 7.37 19.58
C PHE A 227 10.47 8.34 18.95
N ASP A 228 9.88 9.23 19.75
CA ASP A 228 8.84 10.15 19.27
C ASP A 228 9.34 11.08 18.15
N GLU A 229 10.63 11.42 18.13
CA GLU A 229 11.25 12.21 17.08
C GLU A 229 11.16 11.55 15.70
N LEU A 230 11.14 10.22 15.65
CA LEU A 230 11.07 9.45 14.41
C LEU A 230 9.64 9.33 13.85
N LYS A 231 8.64 9.87 14.56
CA LYS A 231 7.26 10.00 14.08
C LYS A 231 7.06 11.28 13.25
N ASP A 232 8.11 12.08 13.06
CA ASP A 232 8.07 13.23 12.15
C ASP A 232 7.95 12.74 10.68
N PRO A 233 7.07 13.34 9.86
CA PRO A 233 6.92 13.00 8.43
C PRO A 233 8.23 13.01 7.63
N ALA A 234 9.26 13.74 8.08
CA ALA A 234 10.58 13.73 7.47
C ALA A 234 11.29 12.36 7.55
N PHE A 235 10.87 11.47 8.45
CA PHE A 235 11.44 10.13 8.62
C PHE A 235 10.68 9.01 7.90
N SER A 236 9.58 9.32 7.19
CA SER A 236 8.72 8.33 6.51
C SER A 236 9.49 7.38 5.60
N THR A 237 10.43 7.88 4.79
CA THR A 237 11.23 7.00 3.92
C THR A 237 12.07 6.01 4.73
N VAL A 238 12.74 6.48 5.80
CA VAL A 238 13.64 5.63 6.60
C VAL A 238 12.84 4.58 7.37
N ILE A 239 11.74 4.97 8.00
CA ILE A 239 10.84 4.04 8.67
C ILE A 239 10.24 3.05 7.67
N GLY A 240 9.86 3.52 6.48
CA GLY A 240 9.38 2.70 5.38
C GLY A 240 10.35 1.63 4.93
N LEU A 241 11.65 1.95 4.86
CA LEU A 241 12.70 0.97 4.54
C LEU A 241 12.81 -0.13 5.61
N LEU A 242 12.63 0.21 6.88
CA LEU A 242 12.63 -0.76 7.99
C LEU A 242 11.41 -1.66 7.92
N LEU A 243 10.22 -1.08 7.71
CA LEU A 243 8.96 -1.81 7.56
C LEU A 243 8.98 -2.73 6.33
N TYR A 244 9.46 -2.24 5.19
CA TYR A 244 9.69 -3.06 4.00
C TYR A 244 10.55 -4.27 4.33
N LYS A 245 11.65 -4.06 5.07
CA LYS A 245 12.54 -5.17 5.48
C LYS A 245 11.89 -6.12 6.49
N ALA A 246 10.95 -5.63 7.30
CA ALA A 246 10.17 -6.42 8.25
C ALA A 246 9.06 -7.25 7.61
N GLY A 247 8.77 -7.05 6.31
CA GLY A 247 7.78 -7.83 5.57
C GLY A 247 6.54 -7.06 5.11
N GLU A 248 6.49 -5.74 5.35
CA GLU A 248 5.39 -4.86 4.92
C GLU A 248 5.41 -4.50 3.43
N HIS A 249 6.21 -5.23 2.64
CA HIS A 249 6.26 -5.11 1.19
C HIS A 249 5.03 -5.75 0.54
N THR A 250 4.78 -5.40 -0.72
CA THR A 250 3.67 -5.99 -1.48
C THR A 250 3.88 -7.49 -1.67
N GLN A 251 2.78 -8.24 -1.72
CA GLN A 251 2.84 -9.65 -2.09
C GLN A 251 3.16 -9.74 -3.59
N TYR A 252 3.93 -10.75 -3.98
CA TYR A 252 4.35 -10.98 -5.37
C TYR A 252 5.29 -9.91 -5.96
N GLU A 253 5.96 -9.13 -5.10
CA GLU A 253 7.01 -8.21 -5.52
C GLU A 253 8.26 -8.99 -5.93
N ILE A 254 8.90 -8.61 -7.04
CA ILE A 254 10.24 -9.09 -7.39
C ILE A 254 11.25 -8.02 -6.96
N ASP A 255 12.07 -8.36 -5.97
CA ASP A 255 13.02 -7.41 -5.39
C ASP A 255 14.21 -7.12 -6.30
N PHE A 256 15.05 -6.18 -5.87
CA PHE A 256 16.30 -5.81 -6.56
C PHE A 256 17.24 -7.02 -6.82
N GLN A 257 17.17 -8.09 -6.01
CA GLN A 257 17.96 -9.32 -6.15
C GLN A 257 17.27 -10.39 -7.01
N GLN A 258 16.16 -10.05 -7.67
CA GLN A 258 15.35 -10.97 -8.48
C GLN A 258 14.70 -12.09 -7.66
N ARG A 259 14.40 -11.83 -6.39
CA ARG A 259 13.66 -12.75 -5.53
C ARG A 259 12.20 -12.36 -5.49
N LEU A 260 11.32 -13.35 -5.67
CA LEU A 260 9.90 -13.18 -5.43
C LEU A 260 9.64 -13.11 -3.92
N LEU A 261 9.03 -12.02 -3.48
CA LEU A 261 8.63 -11.79 -2.11
C LEU A 261 7.19 -12.24 -1.91
N HIS A 262 6.96 -13.16 -0.98
CA HIS A 262 5.63 -13.61 -0.57
C HIS A 262 5.68 -14.10 0.88
N SER A 263 4.65 -13.75 1.66
CA SER A 263 4.51 -14.14 3.06
C SER A 263 4.16 -15.63 3.26
N LYS A 264 3.50 -16.25 2.28
CA LYS A 264 3.10 -17.66 2.36
C LYS A 264 4.28 -18.57 1.99
N THR A 265 4.64 -19.48 2.90
CA THR A 265 5.55 -20.59 2.60
C THR A 265 4.86 -21.59 1.68
N VAL A 266 5.55 -22.04 0.63
CA VAL A 266 5.12 -23.19 -0.16
C VAL A 266 5.13 -24.41 0.76
N TYR A 267 3.95 -24.87 1.18
CA TYR A 267 3.82 -26.25 1.62
C TYR A 267 3.87 -27.09 0.34
N GLU A 268 4.94 -27.86 0.16
CA GLU A 268 4.88 -28.98 -0.78
C GLU A 268 3.83 -29.95 -0.23
N GLU A 269 2.58 -29.80 -0.64
CA GLU A 269 1.63 -30.90 -0.58
C GLU A 269 2.17 -31.98 -1.51
N SER A 270 3.02 -32.84 -0.95
CA SER A 270 3.43 -34.06 -1.59
C SER A 270 2.15 -34.84 -1.88
N LEU A 271 1.88 -35.10 -3.15
CA LEU A 271 0.76 -35.95 -3.60
C LEU A 271 0.76 -37.35 -2.96
N ASN A 272 1.83 -37.73 -2.23
CA ASN A 272 1.86 -38.95 -1.42
C ASN A 272 0.86 -38.93 -0.25
N ASP A 273 0.36 -37.76 0.18
CA ASP A 273 -0.61 -37.66 1.27
C ASP A 273 -2.05 -37.86 0.79
N ILE A 274 -2.29 -37.78 -0.52
CA ILE A 274 -3.53 -38.24 -1.14
C ILE A 274 -3.47 -39.76 -1.19
N LYS A 275 -3.79 -40.39 -0.06
CA LYS A 275 -4.16 -41.82 -0.04
C LYS A 275 -5.46 -41.95 -0.81
N ILE A 276 -5.35 -42.18 -2.12
CA ILE A 276 -6.41 -42.87 -2.86
C ILE A 276 -6.46 -44.27 -2.25
N ALA A 277 -7.21 -44.42 -1.16
CA ALA A 277 -7.52 -45.72 -0.61
C ALA A 277 -8.14 -46.51 -1.76
N ASN A 278 -7.53 -47.65 -2.10
CA ASN A 278 -8.00 -48.55 -3.13
C ASN A 278 -9.44 -48.99 -2.84
N THR A 279 -10.43 -48.22 -3.29
CA THR A 279 -11.85 -48.60 -3.27
C THR A 279 -12.17 -49.66 -4.34
N ILE A 280 -11.16 -50.31 -4.91
CA ILE A 280 -11.33 -51.45 -5.82
C ILE A 280 -11.41 -52.76 -5.04
N ASN A 281 -10.73 -52.89 -3.88
CA ASN A 281 -10.72 -54.15 -3.14
C ASN A 281 -11.94 -54.34 -2.22
N GLU A 282 -12.59 -53.27 -1.75
CA GLU A 282 -13.82 -53.38 -0.92
C GLU A 282 -15.08 -53.74 -1.73
N VAL A 283 -15.04 -53.61 -3.06
CA VAL A 283 -16.15 -54.00 -3.95
C VAL A 283 -16.07 -55.49 -4.32
N GLU A 284 -14.88 -56.09 -4.33
CA GLU A 284 -14.70 -57.52 -4.60
C GLU A 284 -15.04 -58.39 -3.38
N GLU A 285 -14.62 -58.01 -2.16
CA GLU A 285 -14.96 -58.74 -0.93
C GLU A 285 -16.47 -58.69 -0.59
N ASN A 286 -17.18 -57.64 -0.99
CA ASN A 286 -18.64 -57.52 -0.83
C ASN A 286 -19.46 -58.29 -1.89
N LYS A 287 -18.82 -58.78 -2.96
CA LYS A 287 -19.48 -59.65 -3.96
C LYS A 287 -19.41 -61.12 -3.58
N GLU A 288 -18.31 -61.59 -2.99
CA GLU A 288 -18.18 -62.98 -2.54
C GLU A 288 -19.04 -63.29 -1.30
N SER A 289 -19.09 -62.36 -0.34
CA SER A 289 -19.93 -62.50 0.87
C SER A 289 -21.44 -62.44 0.63
N LYS A 290 -21.90 -61.97 -0.54
CA LYS A 290 -23.32 -61.99 -0.96
C LYS A 290 -23.72 -63.25 -1.73
N GLN A 291 -22.79 -64.06 -2.23
CA GLN A 291 -23.10 -65.33 -2.90
C GLN A 291 -23.24 -66.50 -1.91
N GLU A 292 -22.53 -66.49 -0.78
CA GLU A 292 -22.64 -67.57 0.22
C GLU A 292 -23.91 -67.51 1.09
N LYS A 293 -24.56 -66.34 1.21
CA LYS A 293 -25.83 -66.21 1.98
C LYS A 293 -27.10 -66.52 1.19
N LYS A 294 -27.02 -66.92 -0.08
CA LYS A 294 -28.19 -67.29 -0.91
C LYS A 294 -28.46 -68.80 -1.01
N GLN A 295 -27.68 -69.64 -0.33
CA GLN A 295 -27.95 -71.08 -0.22
C GLN A 295 -28.09 -71.51 1.24
N LYS A 296 -29.21 -71.13 1.87
CA LYS A 296 -29.87 -71.88 2.96
C LYS A 296 -31.11 -71.11 3.45
N GLY A 297 -32.29 -71.69 3.21
CA GLY A 297 -33.53 -71.36 3.90
C GLY A 297 -34.65 -70.83 2.99
N GLU A 298 -35.34 -71.73 2.30
CA GLU A 298 -36.76 -71.56 1.96
C GLU A 298 -37.61 -71.96 3.18
N SER A 299 -38.60 -71.14 3.56
CA SER A 299 -40.01 -71.54 3.74
C SER A 299 -40.85 -70.42 4.38
N ASP A 300 -41.83 -69.97 3.60
CA ASP A 300 -43.21 -69.61 3.90
C ASP A 300 -43.66 -68.68 5.06
N ASP A 301 -44.59 -67.82 4.60
CA ASP A 301 -45.82 -67.33 5.21
C ASP A 301 -45.92 -65.92 5.82
N SER A 302 -47.05 -65.34 5.42
CA SER A 302 -47.67 -64.05 5.71
C SER A 302 -47.67 -63.64 7.18
N ASP A 303 -47.50 -62.34 7.45
CA ASP A 303 -48.57 -61.54 8.03
C ASP A 303 -48.21 -60.05 8.15
N SER A 304 -49.25 -59.23 7.99
CA SER A 304 -49.27 -57.78 8.14
C SER A 304 -48.79 -57.33 9.52
N PHE A 305 -47.90 -56.33 9.57
CA PHE A 305 -47.60 -55.60 10.81
C PHE A 305 -48.34 -54.27 10.88
N SER A 306 -49.15 -54.16 11.94
CA SER A 306 -50.01 -53.06 12.35
C SER A 306 -49.20 -51.87 12.88
N PHE A 307 -49.76 -50.67 12.72
CA PHE A 307 -49.15 -49.38 13.01
C PHE A 307 -49.58 -48.80 14.38
N ASP A 308 -49.70 -49.64 15.41
CA ASP A 308 -50.28 -49.24 16.72
C ASP A 308 -49.35 -49.37 17.94
N ASP A 309 -48.07 -49.73 17.79
CA ASP A 309 -47.13 -49.80 18.92
C ASP A 309 -45.95 -48.80 18.78
N LEU A 310 -46.27 -47.51 18.85
CA LEU A 310 -45.28 -46.44 19.07
C LEU A 310 -45.61 -45.68 20.37
N PRO A 311 -44.68 -45.60 21.35
CA PRO A 311 -44.70 -44.53 22.33
C PRO A 311 -44.12 -43.26 21.70
N ASP A 312 -44.92 -42.21 21.70
CA ASP A 312 -44.59 -40.86 21.22
C ASP A 312 -43.76 -40.09 22.26
N ILE A 313 -42.54 -39.69 21.91
CA ILE A 313 -41.77 -38.65 22.61
C ILE A 313 -40.96 -37.83 21.59
N GLY A 314 -41.38 -36.58 21.39
CA GLY A 314 -40.46 -35.45 21.40
C GLY A 314 -39.95 -34.95 20.05
N SER A 315 -40.52 -33.82 19.62
CA SER A 315 -40.04 -32.92 18.59
C SER A 315 -38.60 -32.45 18.80
N GLU A 316 -37.76 -32.60 17.78
CA GLU A 316 -36.91 -31.56 17.16
C GLU A 316 -35.73 -32.23 16.45
N ASN A 317 -35.80 -32.34 15.12
CA ASN A 317 -34.60 -32.54 14.32
C ASN A 317 -34.68 -31.67 13.06
N SER A 318 -34.01 -30.52 13.14
CA SER A 318 -33.93 -29.54 12.07
C SER A 318 -32.92 -30.02 11.03
N ASN A 319 -33.41 -30.50 9.88
CA ASN A 319 -32.54 -30.91 8.78
C ASN A 319 -31.97 -29.64 8.09
N PRO A 320 -30.65 -29.38 8.14
CA PRO A 320 -30.05 -28.13 7.68
C PRO A 320 -30.24 -27.87 6.19
N PHE A 321 -30.38 -28.95 5.39
CA PHE A 321 -30.64 -28.86 3.96
C PHE A 321 -32.01 -28.25 3.61
N LYS A 322 -32.99 -28.37 4.52
CA LYS A 322 -34.34 -27.82 4.31
C LYS A 322 -34.39 -26.30 4.52
N LYS A 323 -33.50 -25.75 5.37
CA LYS A 323 -33.33 -24.30 5.52
C LYS A 323 -32.64 -23.67 4.32
N LEU A 324 -31.62 -24.35 3.77
CA LEU A 324 -30.90 -23.88 2.58
C LEU A 324 -31.82 -23.82 1.34
N ALA A 325 -32.65 -24.85 1.17
CA ALA A 325 -33.62 -24.93 0.08
C ALA A 325 -34.73 -23.86 0.16
N ASN A 326 -35.14 -23.48 1.38
CA ASN A 326 -36.14 -22.42 1.56
C ASN A 326 -35.54 -21.02 1.40
N TRP A 327 -34.27 -20.80 1.78
CA TRP A 327 -33.58 -19.53 1.57
C TRP A 327 -33.34 -19.25 0.08
N ALA A 328 -32.92 -20.25 -0.69
CA ALA A 328 -32.69 -20.12 -2.13
C ALA A 328 -33.96 -19.78 -2.93
N ARG A 329 -35.14 -20.20 -2.46
CA ARG A 329 -36.45 -19.90 -3.09
C ARG A 329 -36.95 -18.48 -2.86
N GLN A 330 -36.33 -17.72 -1.95
CA GLN A 330 -36.74 -16.34 -1.66
C GLN A 330 -35.89 -15.28 -2.39
N LEU A 331 -34.77 -15.68 -3.00
CA LEU A 331 -33.82 -14.75 -3.64
C LEU A 331 -33.77 -14.84 -5.17
N PHE A 332 -34.45 -15.81 -5.78
CA PHE A 332 -34.61 -15.96 -7.23
C PHE A 332 -36.04 -16.35 -7.58
#